data_AF-A0A9N7PKH6-F1
#
_entry.id   AF-A0A9N7PKH6-F1
#
_cell.length_a   1.000
_cell.length_b   1.000
_cell.length_c   1.000
_cell.angle_alpha   90.00
_cell.angle_beta   90.00
_cell.angle_gamma   90.00
#
_symmetry.space_group_name_H-M   'P 1'
#
loop_
_entity.id
_entity.type
_entity.pdbx_description
1 polymer ?
#
loop_
_entity_poly.entity_id
_entity_poly.type
_entity_poly.pdbx_seq_one_letter_code
_entity_poly.pdbx_strand_id
1 'polypeptide(L)'
;MINTLVKLIKKYKRNPVKTMLFFTSIFVAIITVSVGISSIEQLKILAYEKNDGVPDNTRVVDINLNKTVDHEQIKAIFKEVPEYCNVNIIKRFTYIDKASKYIGYPLIIHVRGDNTTNPIPILKGSYFKNNKKGNKDILIGYELEEFTEGDNENKKIRIYGEEYNVIGTLGYKNRATNWENRIILDLEDITKNNLDELKNGSFMVQIESDKGDIVKVCENFKKDLESSGENVLVNISEIGNKDQVYSTLLSHSKSFFKMIIIVYLISIINLIFISTGWVNTIHNEIGIMKVCGMSNFFIIRRIFMEFFVISLSATIGAIIFQYILSSIISRIDLLYFYISPNNILLGIGVAAITTTITLIVPIIQLIKMTPVKFLRN
;
A
#
# COMPACT_ATOMS: atom_id res chain seq x y z
N MET A 1 -40.00 -0.46 -6.75
CA MET A 1 -38.57 -0.62 -7.11
C MET A 1 -38.33 -1.85 -7.99
N ILE A 2 -38.79 -3.04 -7.59
CA ILE A 2 -38.63 -4.31 -8.36
C ILE A 2 -39.25 -4.25 -9.76
N ASN A 3 -40.49 -3.76 -9.89
CA ASN A 3 -41.14 -3.61 -11.21
C ASN A 3 -40.41 -2.64 -12.16
N THR A 4 -39.70 -1.65 -11.61
CA THR A 4 -38.87 -0.73 -12.40
C THR A 4 -37.62 -1.45 -12.90
N LEU A 5 -36.99 -2.26 -12.04
CA LEU A 5 -35.79 -3.04 -12.35
C LEU A 5 -36.06 -4.12 -13.42
N VAL A 6 -37.18 -4.83 -13.33
CA VAL A 6 -37.59 -5.84 -14.33
C VAL A 6 -37.86 -5.19 -15.70
N LYS A 7 -38.47 -4.00 -15.73
CA LYS A 7 -38.67 -3.23 -16.98
C LYS A 7 -37.34 -2.78 -17.58
N LEU A 8 -36.37 -2.38 -16.76
CA LEU A 8 -35.01 -2.03 -17.21
C LEU A 8 -34.28 -3.23 -17.83
N ILE A 9 -34.32 -4.39 -17.18
CA ILE A 9 -33.71 -5.62 -17.71
C ILE A 9 -34.31 -6.02 -19.06
N LYS A 10 -35.63 -5.93 -19.23
CA LYS A 10 -36.29 -6.19 -20.52
C LYS A 10 -35.86 -5.18 -21.60
N LYS A 11 -35.65 -3.92 -21.24
CA LYS A 11 -35.17 -2.86 -22.15
C LYS A 11 -33.72 -3.10 -22.59
N TYR A 12 -32.85 -3.57 -21.71
CA TYR A 12 -31.47 -3.94 -22.07
C TYR A 12 -31.41 -5.08 -23.08
N LYS A 13 -32.29 -6.10 -22.94
CA LYS A 13 -32.40 -7.18 -23.93
C LYS A 13 -32.85 -6.70 -25.30
N ARG A 14 -33.56 -5.57 -25.38
CA ARG A 14 -34.04 -4.98 -26.65
C ARG A 14 -32.93 -4.26 -27.42
N ASN A 15 -31.91 -3.73 -26.74
CA ASN A 15 -30.78 -3.00 -27.34
C ASN A 15 -29.42 -3.56 -26.87
N PRO A 16 -29.13 -4.85 -27.13
CA PRO A 16 -28.03 -5.57 -26.48
C PRO A 16 -26.66 -4.98 -26.83
N VAL A 17 -26.44 -4.59 -28.08
CA VAL A 17 -25.15 -4.05 -28.56
C VAL A 17 -24.76 -2.77 -27.81
N LYS A 18 -25.70 -1.84 -27.63
CA LYS A 18 -25.41 -0.54 -26.98
C LYS A 18 -25.23 -0.68 -25.47
N THR A 19 -26.02 -1.55 -24.84
CA THR A 19 -25.83 -1.88 -23.42
C THR A 19 -24.49 -2.59 -23.20
N MET A 20 -24.11 -3.49 -24.11
CA MET A 20 -22.81 -4.17 -24.05
C MET A 20 -21.65 -3.20 -24.24
N LEU A 21 -21.71 -2.30 -25.23
CA LEU A 21 -20.69 -1.26 -25.41
C LEU A 21 -20.53 -0.40 -24.16
N PHE A 22 -21.65 0.08 -23.60
CA PHE A 22 -21.62 0.88 -22.38
C PHE A 22 -21.04 0.11 -21.18
N PHE A 23 -21.46 -1.14 -20.99
CA PHE A 23 -20.90 -2.04 -19.98
C PHE A 23 -19.39 -2.20 -20.16
N THR A 24 -18.93 -2.53 -21.37
CA THR A 24 -17.51 -2.76 -21.65
C THR A 24 -16.67 -1.51 -21.42
N SER A 25 -17.17 -0.32 -21.75
CA SER A 25 -16.43 0.92 -21.51
C SER A 25 -16.29 1.23 -20.02
N ILE A 26 -17.33 1.03 -19.21
CA ILE A 26 -17.23 1.18 -17.75
C ILE A 26 -16.28 0.11 -17.18
N PHE A 27 -16.45 -1.14 -17.63
CA PHE A 27 -15.64 -2.27 -17.19
C PHE A 27 -14.15 -2.03 -17.44
N VAL A 28 -13.78 -1.56 -18.64
CA VAL A 28 -12.39 -1.21 -18.99
C VAL A 28 -11.87 -0.05 -18.13
N ALA A 29 -12.68 0.99 -17.90
CA ALA A 29 -12.28 2.11 -17.05
C ALA A 29 -11.96 1.66 -15.62
N ILE A 30 -12.83 0.83 -15.02
CA ILE A 30 -12.66 0.31 -13.65
C ILE A 30 -11.45 -0.61 -13.57
N ILE A 31 -11.29 -1.54 -14.52
CA ILE A 31 -10.14 -2.46 -14.52
C ILE A 31 -8.83 -1.71 -14.69
N THR A 32 -8.77 -0.73 -15.59
CA THR A 32 -7.55 0.06 -15.82
C THR A 32 -7.10 0.74 -14.54
N VAL A 33 -8.03 1.37 -13.82
CA VAL A 33 -7.71 2.06 -12.57
C VAL A 33 -7.37 1.07 -11.46
N SER A 34 -8.15 0.01 -11.31
CA SER A 34 -7.95 -0.96 -10.22
C SER A 34 -6.66 -1.77 -10.38
N VAL A 35 -6.42 -2.35 -11.57
CA VAL A 35 -5.16 -3.05 -11.88
C VAL A 35 -4.00 -2.06 -11.85
N GLY A 36 -4.20 -0.84 -12.37
CA GLY A 36 -3.18 0.20 -12.37
C GLY A 36 -2.70 0.59 -10.98
N ILE A 37 -3.61 0.82 -10.04
CA ILE A 37 -3.29 1.11 -8.64
C ILE A 37 -2.56 -0.07 -7.99
N SER A 38 -3.06 -1.30 -8.19
CA SER A 38 -2.42 -2.51 -7.67
C SER A 38 -0.98 -2.68 -8.19
N SER A 39 -0.73 -2.42 -9.49
CA SER A 39 0.61 -2.44 -10.07
C SER A 39 1.54 -1.40 -9.43
N ILE A 40 1.05 -0.17 -9.21
CA ILE A 40 1.85 0.90 -8.58
C ILE A 40 2.20 0.53 -7.15
N GLU A 41 1.23 0.03 -6.39
CA GLU A 41 1.43 -0.44 -5.03
C GLU A 41 2.49 -1.55 -4.99
N GLN A 42 2.40 -2.52 -5.91
CA GLN A 42 3.39 -3.58 -6.03
C GLN A 42 4.79 -3.05 -6.39
N LEU A 43 4.90 -2.11 -7.34
CA LEU A 43 6.18 -1.48 -7.70
C LEU A 43 6.80 -0.70 -6.54
N LYS A 44 5.98 -0.03 -5.73
CA LYS A 44 6.43 0.65 -4.51
C LYS A 44 6.95 -0.34 -3.47
N ILE A 45 6.25 -1.46 -3.27
CA ILE A 45 6.70 -2.51 -2.35
C ILE A 45 8.01 -3.14 -2.86
N LEU A 46 8.10 -3.45 -4.16
CA LEU A 46 9.34 -3.94 -4.79
C LEU A 46 10.51 -2.96 -4.64
N ALA A 47 10.26 -1.67 -4.83
CA ALA A 47 11.28 -0.65 -4.59
C ALA A 47 11.68 -0.69 -3.11
N TYR A 48 10.74 -0.59 -2.18
CA TYR A 48 11.01 -0.63 -0.75
C TYR A 48 11.86 -1.85 -0.32
N GLU A 49 11.55 -3.03 -0.86
CA GLU A 49 12.33 -4.25 -0.60
C GLU A 49 13.74 -4.21 -1.21
N LYS A 50 13.91 -3.66 -2.41
CA LYS A 50 15.24 -3.45 -3.01
C LYS A 50 16.07 -2.46 -2.21
N ASN A 51 15.43 -1.58 -1.45
CA ASN A 51 16.09 -0.71 -0.48
C ASN A 51 16.13 -1.32 0.93
N ASP A 52 16.14 -2.66 1.04
CA ASP A 52 16.27 -3.38 2.31
C ASP A 52 15.20 -3.06 3.36
N GLY A 53 14.01 -2.67 2.90
CA GLY A 53 12.93 -2.25 3.79
C GLY A 53 13.17 -0.88 4.42
N VAL A 54 14.01 -0.06 3.82
CA VAL A 54 14.28 1.30 4.30
C VAL A 54 13.43 2.33 3.53
N PRO A 55 12.59 3.13 4.21
CA PRO A 55 11.76 4.15 3.57
C PRO A 55 12.54 5.29 2.90
N ASP A 56 11.88 6.05 2.01
CA ASP A 56 12.45 7.21 1.31
C ASP A 56 12.89 8.34 2.27
N ASN A 57 12.13 8.58 3.34
CA ASN A 57 12.41 9.59 4.37
C ASN A 57 13.20 9.01 5.53
N THR A 58 14.29 8.34 5.19
CA THR A 58 15.19 7.76 6.17
C THR A 58 16.54 8.42 6.11
N ARG A 59 17.13 8.65 7.28
CA ARG A 59 18.51 9.07 7.41
C ARG A 59 19.25 8.04 8.24
N VAL A 60 20.47 7.76 7.80
CA VAL A 60 21.37 6.89 8.52
C VAL A 60 22.36 7.77 9.26
N VAL A 61 22.45 7.54 10.55
CA VAL A 61 23.38 8.21 11.44
C VAL A 61 24.36 7.16 11.93
N ASP A 62 25.59 7.25 11.44
CA ASP A 62 26.70 6.44 11.96
C ASP A 62 27.20 7.10 13.23
N ILE A 63 27.00 6.42 14.36
CA ILE A 63 27.41 6.90 15.69
C ILE A 63 28.61 6.08 16.13
N ASN A 64 29.78 6.71 16.24
CA ASN A 64 30.97 6.07 16.79
C ASN A 64 31.19 6.52 18.24
N LEU A 65 30.97 5.60 19.19
CA LEU A 65 31.17 5.84 20.62
C LEU A 65 32.54 5.32 21.03
N ASN A 66 33.29 6.17 21.73
CA ASN A 66 34.64 5.85 22.23
C ASN A 66 34.63 5.11 23.59
N LYS A 67 33.45 4.74 24.11
CA LYS A 67 33.28 4.01 25.38
C LYS A 67 32.16 2.98 25.25
N THR A 68 32.20 1.98 26.11
CA THR A 68 31.13 1.01 26.26
C THR A 68 29.89 1.67 26.83
N VAL A 69 28.76 1.50 26.17
CA VAL A 69 27.51 2.16 26.55
C VAL A 69 26.50 1.12 27.02
N ASP A 70 25.83 1.42 28.13
CA ASP A 70 24.79 0.54 28.67
C ASP A 70 23.42 0.80 28.00
N HIS A 71 22.46 -0.05 28.33
CA HIS A 71 21.11 -0.01 27.78
C HIS A 71 20.39 1.34 28.02
N GLU A 72 20.54 1.90 29.22
CA GLU A 72 19.87 3.14 29.62
C GLU A 72 20.54 4.36 28.96
N GLN A 73 21.86 4.32 28.78
CA GLN A 73 22.61 5.32 28.05
C GLN A 73 22.25 5.30 26.55
N ILE A 74 22.05 4.13 25.94
CA ILE A 74 21.56 4.02 24.55
C ILE A 74 20.16 4.64 24.43
N LYS A 75 19.25 4.39 25.37
CA LYS A 75 17.94 5.06 25.37
C LYS A 75 18.04 6.56 25.52
N ALA A 76 18.93 7.03 26.40
CA ALA A 76 19.13 8.44 26.67
C ALA A 76 19.60 9.19 25.42
N ILE A 77 20.45 8.57 24.59
CA ILE A 77 20.88 9.13 23.30
C ILE A 77 19.66 9.52 22.45
N PHE A 78 18.67 8.64 22.31
CA PHE A 78 17.52 8.87 21.42
C PHE A 78 16.36 9.63 22.07
N LYS A 79 16.53 10.18 23.28
CA LYS A 79 15.46 10.88 23.99
C LYS A 79 14.99 12.15 23.27
N GLU A 80 15.92 12.88 22.68
CA GLU A 80 15.67 14.14 21.96
C GLU A 80 15.13 13.93 20.54
N VAL A 81 15.14 12.69 20.04
CA VAL A 81 14.49 12.36 18.76
C VAL A 81 12.97 12.42 18.97
N PRO A 82 12.22 13.18 18.14
CA PRO A 82 10.78 13.32 18.29
C PRO A 82 10.04 11.98 18.31
N GLU A 83 8.98 11.87 19.12
CA GLU A 83 8.21 10.63 19.30
C GLU A 83 7.57 10.09 18.01
N TYR A 84 7.34 10.95 17.02
CA TYR A 84 6.77 10.54 15.73
C TYR A 84 7.79 9.88 14.79
N CYS A 85 9.09 9.90 15.13
CA CYS A 85 10.12 9.23 14.36
C CYS A 85 10.27 7.76 14.82
N ASN A 86 10.39 6.83 13.87
CA ASN A 86 10.86 5.49 14.23
C ASN A 86 12.38 5.49 14.25
N VAL A 87 12.95 4.80 15.24
CA VAL A 87 14.39 4.69 15.46
C VAL A 87 14.75 3.22 15.54
N ASN A 88 15.64 2.78 14.66
CA ASN A 88 16.13 1.40 14.63
C ASN A 88 17.66 1.41 14.59
N ILE A 89 18.30 0.54 15.36
CA ILE A 89 19.74 0.28 15.25
C ILE A 89 19.90 -0.92 14.31
N ILE A 90 20.65 -0.74 13.22
CA ILE A 90 20.88 -1.79 12.23
C ILE A 90 22.19 -2.50 12.56
N LYS A 91 22.12 -3.82 12.72
CA LYS A 91 23.29 -4.68 12.86
C LYS A 91 23.36 -5.66 11.69
N ARG A 92 24.47 -5.62 10.96
CA ARG A 92 24.62 -6.41 9.72
C ARG A 92 24.69 -7.92 9.94
N PHE A 93 25.20 -8.36 11.09
CA PHE A 93 25.39 -9.78 11.38
C PHE A 93 25.07 -10.10 12.83
N THR A 94 24.29 -11.15 13.04
CA THR A 94 23.97 -11.76 14.34
C THR A 94 24.00 -13.28 14.16
N TYR A 95 24.46 -13.96 15.19
CA TYR A 95 24.61 -15.41 15.18
C TYR A 95 23.42 -16.09 15.85
N ILE A 96 22.86 -17.10 15.17
CA ILE A 96 21.87 -18.02 15.73
C ILE A 96 22.61 -19.30 16.12
N ASP A 97 22.48 -19.73 17.38
CA ASP A 97 23.29 -20.82 17.94
C ASP A 97 23.14 -22.16 17.19
N LYS A 98 21.95 -22.43 16.65
CA LYS A 98 21.67 -23.63 15.85
C LYS A 98 22.10 -23.52 14.39
N ALA A 99 22.30 -22.31 13.90
CA ALA A 99 22.77 -22.09 12.53
C ALA A 99 24.29 -22.31 12.45
N SER A 100 24.79 -22.49 11.23
CA SER A 100 26.23 -22.60 10.99
C SER A 100 26.95 -21.36 11.54
N LYS A 101 28.04 -21.57 12.28
CA LYS A 101 28.87 -20.51 12.90
C LYS A 101 29.43 -19.47 11.92
N TYR A 102 29.37 -19.77 10.63
CA TYR A 102 29.87 -18.94 9.55
C TYR A 102 28.77 -18.12 8.85
N ILE A 103 27.50 -18.29 9.23
CA ILE A 103 26.37 -17.56 8.65
C ILE A 103 25.90 -16.51 9.65
N GLY A 104 25.98 -15.25 9.24
CA GLY A 104 25.44 -14.12 9.99
C GLY A 104 24.11 -13.68 9.42
N TYR A 105 23.15 -13.40 10.30
CA TYR A 105 21.81 -12.95 9.95
C TYR A 105 21.64 -11.46 10.27
N PRO A 106 20.93 -10.68 9.44
CA PRO A 106 20.66 -9.28 9.73
C PRO A 106 19.76 -9.12 10.95
N LEU A 107 20.19 -8.29 11.91
CA LEU A 107 19.45 -7.96 13.12
C LEU A 107 19.07 -6.48 13.11
N ILE A 108 17.79 -6.21 13.37
CA ILE A 108 17.27 -4.88 13.61
C ILE A 108 16.92 -4.79 15.10
N ILE A 109 17.48 -3.79 15.77
CA ILE A 109 17.11 -3.45 17.14
C ILE A 109 16.12 -2.29 17.04
N HIS A 110 14.87 -2.56 17.37
CA HIS A 110 13.82 -1.58 17.43
C HIS A 110 13.94 -0.77 18.73
N VAL A 111 14.24 0.53 18.62
CA VAL A 111 14.42 1.40 19.78
C VAL A 111 13.11 2.07 20.17
N ARG A 112 12.41 2.63 19.18
CA ARG A 112 11.18 3.40 19.38
C ARG A 112 10.43 3.54 18.05
N GLY A 113 9.10 3.68 18.15
CA GLY A 113 8.23 4.09 17.07
C GLY A 113 7.10 3.10 16.85
N ASP A 114 5.92 3.58 16.46
CA ASP A 114 4.74 2.70 16.36
C ASP A 114 4.72 1.86 15.06
N ASN A 115 5.76 1.95 14.21
CA ASN A 115 5.83 1.33 12.86
C ASN A 115 4.57 1.54 12.00
N THR A 116 3.77 2.57 12.31
CA THR A 116 2.51 2.87 11.64
C THR A 116 2.72 3.39 10.23
N THR A 117 3.88 4.00 9.99
CA THR A 117 4.26 4.62 8.72
C THR A 117 4.73 3.58 7.69
N ASN A 118 5.43 2.54 8.13
CA ASN A 118 5.84 1.40 7.30
C ASN A 118 5.70 0.10 8.10
N PRO A 119 4.56 -0.58 8.02
CA PRO A 119 4.32 -1.76 8.82
C PRO A 119 5.26 -2.89 8.38
N ILE A 120 5.98 -3.43 9.36
CA ILE A 120 6.77 -4.64 9.19
C ILE A 120 5.82 -5.79 8.81
N PRO A 121 6.10 -6.56 7.75
CA PRO A 121 5.18 -7.60 7.28
C PRO A 121 5.20 -8.79 8.22
N ILE A 122 4.10 -9.00 8.95
CA ILE A 122 3.91 -10.13 9.86
C ILE A 122 3.06 -11.19 9.17
N LEU A 123 3.64 -12.37 8.97
CA LEU A 123 2.98 -13.54 8.42
C LEU A 123 2.14 -14.29 9.47
N LYS A 124 2.69 -14.41 10.69
CA LYS A 124 2.06 -15.10 11.84
C LYS A 124 2.39 -14.37 13.14
N GLY A 125 1.51 -14.45 14.13
CA GLY A 125 1.72 -13.84 15.45
C GLY A 125 1.40 -12.35 15.48
N SER A 126 2.10 -11.60 16.34
CA SER A 126 1.85 -10.17 16.55
C SER A 126 3.16 -9.38 16.66
N TYR A 127 3.07 -8.07 16.43
CA TYR A 127 4.20 -7.15 16.69
C TYR A 127 4.45 -6.98 18.20
N PHE A 128 5.58 -6.37 18.55
CA PHE A 128 5.87 -5.99 19.94
C PHE A 128 4.72 -5.17 20.53
N LYS A 129 4.32 -5.50 21.76
CA LYS A 129 3.28 -4.77 22.48
C LYS A 129 3.97 -3.77 23.40
N ASN A 130 3.63 -2.49 23.28
CA ASN A 130 4.21 -1.37 24.05
C ASN A 130 4.21 -1.56 25.59
N ASN A 131 3.41 -2.50 26.13
CA ASN A 131 3.25 -2.74 27.57
C ASN A 131 4.03 -3.94 28.13
N LYS A 132 4.78 -4.68 27.31
CA LYS A 132 5.48 -5.91 27.73
C LYS A 132 6.99 -5.78 27.47
N LYS A 133 7.67 -5.04 28.33
CA LYS A 133 9.13 -4.83 28.25
C LYS A 133 9.89 -5.95 28.98
N GLY A 134 10.98 -6.45 28.39
CA GLY A 134 11.92 -7.35 29.06
C GLY A 134 11.50 -8.82 29.13
N ASN A 135 10.60 -9.27 28.25
CA ASN A 135 10.18 -10.68 28.17
C ASN A 135 11.07 -11.54 27.27
N LYS A 136 12.12 -10.95 26.68
CA LYS A 136 12.95 -11.56 25.64
C LYS A 136 12.11 -11.96 24.43
N ASP A 137 11.20 -11.08 24.00
CA ASP A 137 10.38 -11.32 22.83
C ASP A 137 11.17 -11.02 21.55
N ILE A 138 10.94 -11.79 20.48
CA ILE A 138 11.65 -11.64 19.21
C ILE A 138 10.72 -11.87 18.03
N LEU A 139 10.99 -11.16 16.93
CA LEU A 139 10.41 -11.41 15.63
C LEU A 139 11.48 -12.00 14.71
N ILE A 140 11.12 -13.05 13.98
CA ILE A 140 12.06 -13.73 13.08
C ILE A 140 11.42 -13.89 11.70
N GLY A 141 12.24 -13.87 10.65
CA GLY A 141 11.77 -14.21 9.32
C GLY A 141 11.36 -15.67 9.18
N TYR A 142 10.45 -15.93 8.24
CA TYR A 142 9.90 -17.26 7.99
C TYR A 142 10.95 -18.36 7.73
N GLU A 143 12.05 -18.05 7.04
CA GLU A 143 13.12 -19.02 6.79
C GLU A 143 13.87 -19.38 8.08
N LEU A 144 13.86 -18.50 9.09
CA LEU A 144 14.50 -18.76 10.38
C LEU A 144 13.66 -19.63 11.32
N GLU A 145 12.41 -19.97 10.96
CA GLU A 145 11.58 -20.88 11.77
C GLU A 145 12.23 -22.27 11.93
N GLU A 146 13.06 -22.70 10.98
CA GLU A 146 13.77 -23.99 11.06
C GLU A 146 14.76 -24.08 12.24
N PHE A 147 15.25 -22.93 12.72
CA PHE A 147 16.16 -22.86 13.86
C PHE A 147 15.43 -22.72 15.21
N THR A 148 14.09 -22.73 15.19
CA THR A 148 13.28 -22.61 16.41
C THR A 148 13.07 -23.95 17.11
N GLU A 149 12.81 -23.90 18.42
CA GLU A 149 12.40 -25.04 19.25
C GLU A 149 11.02 -24.79 19.86
N GLY A 150 10.30 -25.86 20.15
CA GLY A 150 8.98 -25.81 20.78
C GLY A 150 7.80 -25.91 19.80
N ASP A 151 6.61 -25.98 20.37
CA ASP A 151 5.37 -26.09 19.60
C ASP A 151 4.96 -24.75 18.98
N ASN A 152 4.00 -24.77 18.05
CA ASN A 152 3.58 -23.58 17.29
C ASN A 152 3.19 -22.35 18.14
N GLU A 153 2.79 -22.55 19.41
CA GLU A 153 2.42 -21.46 20.33
C GLU A 153 3.56 -20.99 21.23
N ASN A 154 4.61 -21.79 21.42
CA ASN A 154 5.73 -21.53 22.33
C ASN A 154 7.08 -21.70 21.62
N LYS A 155 7.19 -21.12 20.42
CA LYS A 155 8.43 -21.16 19.65
C LYS A 155 9.51 -20.33 20.32
N LYS A 156 10.71 -20.87 20.39
CA LYS A 156 11.89 -20.21 20.96
C LYS A 156 13.07 -20.28 20.01
N ILE A 157 13.92 -19.27 20.05
CA ILE A 157 15.17 -19.23 19.29
C ILE A 157 16.31 -18.81 20.19
N ARG A 158 17.50 -19.36 19.94
CA ARG A 158 18.69 -19.08 20.74
C ARG A 158 19.71 -18.26 19.94
N ILE A 159 20.08 -17.11 20.46
CA ILE A 159 20.97 -16.13 19.85
C ILE A 159 22.04 -15.77 20.88
N TYR A 160 23.31 -15.96 20.55
CA TYR A 160 24.46 -15.71 21.44
C TYR A 160 24.32 -16.38 22.83
N GLY A 161 23.85 -17.62 22.85
CA GLY A 161 23.64 -18.37 24.09
C GLY A 161 22.38 -17.98 24.87
N GLU A 162 21.64 -16.97 24.45
CA GLU A 162 20.43 -16.45 25.10
C GLU A 162 19.17 -16.92 24.39
N GLU A 163 18.17 -17.34 25.17
CA GLU A 163 16.89 -17.84 24.66
C GLU A 163 15.85 -16.71 24.57
N TYR A 164 15.18 -16.63 23.42
CA TYR A 164 14.14 -15.63 23.11
C TYR A 164 12.83 -16.32 22.70
N ASN A 165 11.69 -15.72 23.07
CA ASN A 165 10.36 -16.17 22.72
C ASN A 165 9.94 -15.56 21.38
N VAL A 166 9.64 -16.40 20.39
CA VAL A 166 9.21 -15.95 19.05
C VAL A 166 7.73 -15.57 19.11
N ILE A 167 7.44 -14.27 19.09
CA ILE A 167 6.07 -13.74 19.16
C ILE A 167 5.43 -13.48 17.79
N GLY A 168 6.24 -13.50 16.73
CA GLY A 168 5.79 -13.30 15.37
C GLY A 168 6.82 -13.69 14.32
N THR A 169 6.30 -14.10 13.17
CA THR A 169 7.08 -14.50 12.01
C THR A 169 6.92 -13.46 10.91
N LEU A 170 8.03 -12.97 10.35
CA LEU A 170 8.07 -11.97 9.29
C LEU A 170 8.01 -12.63 7.91
N GLY A 171 7.45 -11.89 6.95
CA GLY A 171 7.42 -12.26 5.54
C GLY A 171 6.02 -12.17 4.93
N TYR A 172 5.91 -12.58 3.66
CA TYR A 172 4.65 -12.56 2.93
C TYR A 172 4.23 -13.96 2.50
N LYS A 173 2.93 -14.24 2.57
CA LYS A 173 2.38 -15.60 2.34
C LYS A 173 2.72 -16.19 0.95
N ASN A 174 2.87 -15.33 -0.05
CA ASN A 174 3.05 -15.73 -1.45
C ASN A 174 4.23 -15.02 -2.10
N ARG A 175 5.27 -14.61 -1.35
CA ARG A 175 6.38 -13.86 -1.94
C ARG A 175 7.61 -13.99 -1.06
N ALA A 176 8.76 -14.36 -1.64
CA ALA A 176 10.05 -14.29 -0.98
C ALA A 176 10.61 -12.86 -1.06
N THR A 177 11.09 -12.34 0.07
CA THR A 177 11.63 -10.99 0.23
C THR A 177 12.91 -11.03 1.09
N ASN A 178 13.44 -9.87 1.46
CA ASN A 178 14.55 -9.81 2.42
C ASN A 178 14.08 -9.93 3.88
N TRP A 179 12.76 -10.04 4.14
CA TRP A 179 12.20 -10.13 5.49
C TRP A 179 12.29 -11.54 6.06
N GLU A 180 12.33 -12.57 5.22
CA GLU A 180 12.31 -13.99 5.59
C GLU A 180 13.56 -14.43 6.33
N ASN A 181 14.66 -13.67 6.23
CA ASN A 181 15.94 -13.92 6.92
C ASN A 181 16.30 -12.87 7.97
N ARG A 182 15.37 -11.97 8.33
CA ARG A 182 15.62 -10.90 9.31
C ARG A 182 15.23 -11.29 10.71
N ILE A 183 15.96 -10.74 11.66
CA ILE A 183 15.67 -10.82 13.09
C ILE A 183 15.35 -9.40 13.55
N ILE A 184 14.30 -9.24 14.36
CA ILE A 184 13.99 -7.97 15.01
C ILE A 184 13.86 -8.20 16.50
N LEU A 185 14.55 -7.39 17.30
CA LEU A 185 14.47 -7.35 18.76
C LEU A 185 14.00 -5.97 19.21
N ASP A 186 13.22 -5.91 20.27
CA ASP A 186 13.03 -4.65 20.99
C ASP A 186 14.30 -4.32 21.79
N LEU A 187 14.67 -3.04 21.85
CA LEU A 187 15.80 -2.59 22.66
C LEU A 187 15.68 -3.14 24.09
N GLU A 188 14.49 -3.09 24.70
CA GLU A 188 14.20 -3.56 26.07
C GLU A 188 14.50 -5.04 26.29
N ASP A 189 14.52 -5.84 25.23
CA ASP A 189 14.76 -7.29 25.28
C ASP A 189 16.22 -7.68 25.01
N ILE A 190 17.11 -6.71 24.73
CA ILE A 190 18.52 -6.98 24.48
C ILE A 190 19.24 -7.43 25.75
N THR A 191 19.91 -8.58 25.66
CA THR A 191 20.76 -9.11 26.73
C THR A 191 22.17 -8.50 26.72
N LYS A 192 22.89 -8.62 27.85
CA LYS A 192 24.28 -8.15 27.96
C LYS A 192 25.18 -8.70 26.85
N ASN A 193 25.11 -9.99 26.52
CA ASN A 193 25.95 -10.57 25.46
C ASN A 193 25.73 -9.92 24.08
N ASN A 194 24.48 -9.52 23.78
CA ASN A 194 24.16 -8.81 22.55
C ASN A 194 24.61 -7.33 22.58
N LEU A 195 24.52 -6.71 23.76
CA LEU A 195 24.99 -5.34 24.02
C LEU A 195 26.53 -5.27 23.98
N ASP A 196 27.21 -6.35 24.36
CA ASP A 196 28.67 -6.45 24.39
C ASP A 196 29.30 -6.38 22.99
N GLU A 197 28.55 -6.67 21.94
CA GLU A 197 28.99 -6.42 20.56
C GLU A 197 28.74 -4.97 20.11
N LEU A 198 27.83 -4.23 20.75
CA LEU A 198 27.70 -2.77 20.58
C LEU A 198 28.82 -2.01 21.31
N LYS A 199 29.56 -2.67 22.23
CA LYS A 199 30.58 -2.05 23.08
C LYS A 199 31.83 -1.55 22.35
N ASN A 200 32.13 -2.03 21.14
CA ASN A 200 33.43 -1.83 20.50
C ASN A 200 33.43 -1.08 19.17
N GLY A 201 32.32 -0.49 18.72
CA GLY A 201 32.38 0.21 17.45
C GLY A 201 31.07 0.83 17.00
N SER A 202 31.26 1.82 16.14
CA SER A 202 30.27 2.45 15.28
C SER A 202 29.03 1.59 15.05
N PHE A 203 27.86 2.07 15.48
CA PHE A 203 26.58 1.48 15.11
C PHE A 203 25.81 2.41 14.19
N MET A 204 25.06 1.78 13.28
CA MET A 204 24.28 2.46 12.27
C MET A 204 22.86 2.64 12.80
N VAL A 205 22.44 3.90 12.97
CA VAL A 205 21.08 4.23 13.40
C VAL A 205 20.27 4.67 12.19
N GLN A 206 19.13 4.03 12.00
CA GLN A 206 18.10 4.42 11.07
C GLN A 206 17.08 5.30 11.80
N ILE A 207 16.95 6.56 11.39
CA ILE A 207 15.87 7.45 11.84
C ILE A 207 14.96 7.71 10.64
N GLU A 208 13.69 7.38 10.78
CA GLU A 208 12.68 7.51 9.73
C GLU A 208 11.45 8.26 10.22
N SER A 209 10.84 9.05 9.33
CA SER A 209 9.60 9.75 9.62
C SER A 209 8.84 10.13 8.35
N ASP A 210 7.51 10.01 8.39
CA ASP A 210 6.60 10.56 7.37
C ASP A 210 6.24 12.03 7.65
N LYS A 211 6.59 12.54 8.84
CA LYS A 211 6.26 13.87 9.35
C LYS A 211 7.51 14.69 9.66
N GLY A 212 7.41 16.00 9.44
CA GLY A 212 8.50 16.92 9.73
C GLY A 212 9.68 16.79 8.77
N ASP A 213 10.70 17.59 9.03
CA ASP A 213 11.92 17.65 8.23
C ASP A 213 12.98 16.74 8.88
N ILE A 214 13.07 15.50 8.39
CA ILE A 214 13.99 14.49 8.93
C ILE A 214 15.45 14.96 8.91
N VAL A 215 15.82 15.81 7.93
CA VAL A 215 17.16 16.37 7.83
C VAL A 215 17.45 17.24 9.05
N LYS A 216 16.53 18.15 9.40
CA LYS A 216 16.67 18.99 10.59
C LYS A 216 16.65 18.19 11.88
N VAL A 217 15.84 17.14 11.96
CA VAL A 217 15.82 16.25 13.13
C VAL A 217 17.18 15.59 13.32
N CYS A 218 17.76 15.02 12.26
CA CYS A 218 19.08 14.39 12.34
C CYS A 218 20.20 15.40 12.61
N GLU A 219 20.14 16.61 12.04
CA GLU A 219 21.10 17.68 12.31
C GLU A 219 21.06 18.15 13.78
N ASN A 220 19.86 18.31 14.35
CA ASN A 220 19.70 18.65 15.76
C ASN A 220 20.22 17.51 16.65
N PHE A 221 19.80 16.28 16.36
CA PHE A 221 20.29 15.08 17.06
C PHE A 221 21.83 14.98 17.03
N LYS A 222 22.46 15.28 15.89
CA LYS A 222 23.93 15.34 15.79
C LYS A 222 24.53 16.42 16.67
N LYS A 223 23.97 17.64 16.66
CA LYS A 223 24.46 18.75 17.50
C LYS A 223 24.34 18.42 18.98
N ASP A 224 23.25 17.78 19.39
CA ASP A 224 23.00 17.40 20.78
C ASP A 224 24.01 16.34 21.23
N LEU A 225 24.27 15.34 20.39
CA LEU A 225 25.30 14.33 20.61
C LEU A 225 26.71 14.94 20.72
N GLU A 226 27.09 15.83 19.80
CA GLU A 226 28.40 16.51 19.84
C GLU A 226 28.54 17.44 21.05
N SER A 227 27.44 18.08 21.49
CA SER A 227 27.43 18.98 22.66
C SER A 227 27.47 18.25 24.00
N SER A 228 27.15 16.95 24.03
CA SER A 228 27.19 16.13 25.24
C SER A 228 28.61 15.87 25.79
N GLY A 229 29.66 16.33 25.07
CA GLY A 229 31.03 16.40 25.57
C GLY A 229 31.82 15.09 25.48
N GLU A 230 31.24 14.04 24.91
CA GLU A 230 31.96 12.81 24.57
C GLU A 230 32.54 12.92 23.15
N ASN A 231 33.73 12.37 22.91
CA ASN A 231 34.33 12.28 21.58
C ASN A 231 33.50 11.33 20.69
N VAL A 232 32.33 11.77 20.25
CA VAL A 232 31.41 11.03 19.39
C VAL A 232 31.59 11.56 17.98
N LEU A 233 31.99 10.68 17.05
CA LEU A 233 31.97 11.02 15.63
C LEU A 233 30.61 10.64 15.09
N VAL A 234 29.83 11.65 14.72
CA VAL A 234 28.50 11.48 14.11
C VAL A 234 28.57 11.84 12.64
N ASN A 235 28.45 10.82 11.79
CA ASN A 235 28.29 11.03 10.35
C ASN A 235 26.84 10.79 9.99
N ILE A 236 26.18 11.83 9.51
CA ILE A 236 24.85 11.70 8.91
C ILE A 236 25.10 11.45 7.43
N SER A 237 24.68 10.28 6.98
CA SER A 237 24.60 9.99 5.56
C SER A 237 23.14 9.87 5.16
N GLU A 238 22.82 10.39 3.97
CA GLU A 238 21.72 9.77 3.25
C GLU A 238 22.13 8.34 2.94
N ILE A 239 21.17 7.42 2.90
CA ILE A 239 21.43 6.08 2.36
C ILE A 239 21.82 6.27 0.89
N GLY A 240 23.13 6.40 0.68
CA GLY A 240 23.75 6.96 -0.52
C GLY A 240 23.72 6.02 -1.71
N ASN A 241 23.23 4.79 -1.53
CA ASN A 241 22.88 3.91 -2.62
C ASN A 241 21.39 3.60 -2.53
N LYS A 242 20.57 4.57 -2.94
CA LYS A 242 19.33 4.19 -3.62
C LYS A 242 19.79 3.42 -4.84
N ASP A 243 19.77 2.08 -4.76
CA ASP A 243 20.11 1.22 -5.89
C ASP A 243 19.56 1.82 -7.17
N GLN A 244 20.33 1.83 -8.25
CA GLN A 244 19.82 2.33 -9.54
C GLN A 244 18.49 1.65 -9.87
N VAL A 245 18.32 0.39 -9.46
CA VAL A 245 17.07 -0.37 -9.50
C VAL A 245 15.96 0.27 -8.67
N TYR A 246 16.20 0.69 -7.42
CA TYR A 246 15.21 1.38 -6.57
C TYR A 246 14.66 2.66 -7.22
N SER A 247 15.56 3.57 -7.57
CA SER A 247 15.20 4.87 -8.17
C SER A 247 14.51 4.68 -9.53
N THR A 248 14.93 3.65 -10.28
CA THR A 248 14.27 3.21 -11.51
C THR A 248 12.86 2.70 -11.22
N LEU A 249 12.64 1.81 -10.25
CA LEU A 249 11.32 1.28 -9.91
C LEU A 249 10.35 2.40 -9.45
N LEU A 250 10.82 3.33 -8.62
CA LEU A 250 10.00 4.48 -8.20
C LEU A 250 9.66 5.40 -9.36
N SER A 251 10.62 5.72 -10.22
CA SER A 251 10.35 6.55 -11.41
C SER A 251 9.38 5.87 -12.38
N HIS A 252 9.50 4.55 -12.56
CA HIS A 252 8.55 3.75 -13.33
C HIS A 252 7.17 3.77 -12.70
N SER A 253 7.05 3.65 -11.37
CA SER A 253 5.75 3.74 -10.69
C SER A 253 5.05 5.09 -10.94
N LYS A 254 5.80 6.19 -10.92
CA LYS A 254 5.31 7.55 -11.22
C LYS A 254 4.91 7.69 -12.70
N SER A 255 5.69 7.10 -13.61
CA SER A 255 5.38 7.10 -15.05
C SER A 255 4.12 6.28 -15.34
N PHE A 256 4.00 5.10 -14.72
CA PHE A 256 2.85 4.22 -14.86
C PHE A 256 1.57 4.89 -14.34
N PHE A 257 1.63 5.62 -13.22
CA PHE A 257 0.52 6.43 -12.71
C PHE A 257 0.03 7.47 -13.73
N LYS A 258 0.94 8.17 -14.41
CA LYS A 258 0.57 9.11 -15.48
C LYS A 258 -0.12 8.39 -16.64
N MET A 259 0.38 7.22 -17.05
CA MET A 259 -0.25 6.42 -18.12
C MET A 259 -1.67 5.99 -17.74
N ILE A 260 -1.89 5.54 -16.50
CA ILE A 260 -3.23 5.15 -16.01
C ILE A 260 -4.21 6.33 -16.09
N ILE A 261 -3.77 7.53 -15.69
CA ILE A 261 -4.61 8.74 -15.79
C ILE A 261 -5.01 9.00 -17.24
N ILE A 262 -4.08 8.90 -18.19
CA ILE A 262 -4.35 9.13 -19.61
C ILE A 262 -5.37 8.11 -20.14
N VAL A 263 -5.17 6.82 -19.87
CA VAL A 263 -6.09 5.75 -20.32
C VAL A 263 -7.47 5.92 -19.68
N TYR A 264 -7.52 6.33 -18.41
CA TYR A 264 -8.77 6.63 -17.72
C TYR A 264 -9.52 7.83 -18.33
N LEU A 265 -8.82 8.91 -18.70
CA LEU A 265 -9.43 10.06 -19.39
C LEU A 265 -9.99 9.68 -20.76
N ILE A 266 -9.26 8.88 -21.54
CA ILE A 266 -9.75 8.35 -22.82
C ILE A 266 -11.01 7.50 -22.61
N SER A 267 -11.05 6.72 -21.54
CA SER A 267 -12.22 5.91 -21.18
C SER A 267 -13.45 6.78 -20.84
N ILE A 268 -13.26 7.90 -20.13
CA ILE A 268 -14.34 8.87 -19.86
C ILE A 268 -14.87 9.49 -21.17
N ILE A 269 -13.98 9.89 -22.08
CA ILE A 269 -14.39 10.47 -23.37
C ILE A 269 -15.23 9.46 -24.17
N ASN A 270 -14.78 8.21 -24.23
CA ASN A 270 -15.53 7.13 -24.90
C ASN A 270 -16.89 6.89 -24.25
N LEU A 271 -16.95 6.92 -22.91
CA LEU A 271 -18.20 6.79 -22.17
C LEU A 271 -19.19 7.92 -22.46
N ILE A 272 -18.72 9.17 -22.56
CA ILE A 272 -19.55 10.32 -22.93
C ILE A 272 -20.09 10.18 -24.36
N PHE A 273 -19.27 9.71 -25.29
CA PHE A 273 -19.69 9.50 -26.68
C PHE A 273 -20.79 8.42 -26.76
N ILE A 274 -20.61 7.30 -26.09
CA ILE A 274 -21.59 6.20 -26.06
C ILE A 274 -22.87 6.63 -25.33
N SER A 275 -22.76 7.34 -24.20
CA SER A 275 -23.93 7.79 -23.43
C SER A 275 -24.77 8.81 -24.22
N THR A 276 -24.11 9.71 -24.95
CA THR A 276 -24.75 10.64 -25.88
C THR A 276 -25.46 9.91 -27.02
N GLY A 277 -24.78 8.96 -27.66
CA GLY A 277 -25.38 8.13 -28.70
C GLY A 277 -26.58 7.33 -28.20
N TRP A 278 -26.55 6.87 -26.96
CA TRP A 278 -27.67 6.18 -26.32
C TRP A 278 -28.87 7.12 -26.10
N VAL A 279 -28.65 8.34 -25.61
CA VAL A 279 -29.75 9.32 -25.42
C VAL A 279 -30.47 9.61 -26.73
N ASN A 280 -29.75 9.74 -27.84
CA ASN A 280 -30.34 9.94 -29.16
C ASN A 280 -31.29 8.80 -29.56
N THR A 281 -31.09 7.59 -29.05
CA THR A 281 -31.95 6.44 -29.40
C THR A 281 -33.26 6.43 -28.65
N ILE A 282 -33.28 6.98 -27.43
CA ILE A 282 -34.48 7.06 -26.60
C ILE A 282 -35.15 8.43 -26.70
N HIS A 283 -34.68 9.30 -27.60
CA HIS A 283 -35.18 10.67 -27.72
C HIS A 283 -36.70 10.73 -27.96
N ASN A 284 -37.25 9.85 -28.81
CA ASN A 284 -38.69 9.75 -29.04
C ASN A 284 -39.48 9.42 -27.76
N GLU A 285 -38.97 8.49 -26.94
CA GLU A 285 -39.59 8.16 -25.65
C GLU A 285 -39.59 9.40 -24.73
N ILE A 286 -38.52 10.20 -24.74
CA ILE A 286 -38.41 11.44 -23.95
C ILE A 286 -39.34 12.53 -24.46
N GLY A 287 -39.47 12.68 -25.78
CA GLY A 287 -40.41 13.61 -26.40
C GLY A 287 -41.83 13.36 -25.93
N ILE A 288 -42.29 12.10 -26.00
CA ILE A 288 -43.62 11.70 -25.51
C ILE A 288 -43.78 12.03 -24.03
N MET A 289 -42.80 11.73 -23.18
CA MET A 289 -42.86 12.05 -21.76
C MET A 289 -42.99 13.56 -21.49
N LYS A 290 -42.27 14.38 -22.25
CA LYS A 290 -42.36 15.85 -22.12
C LYS A 290 -43.71 16.38 -22.58
N VAL A 291 -44.29 15.84 -23.66
CA VAL A 291 -45.65 16.21 -24.11
C VAL A 291 -46.69 15.80 -23.06
N CYS A 292 -46.52 14.66 -22.41
CA CYS A 292 -47.37 14.22 -21.29
C CYS A 292 -47.16 15.01 -19.98
N GLY A 293 -46.34 16.06 -19.97
CA GLY A 293 -46.15 16.92 -18.80
C GLY A 293 -45.20 16.39 -17.72
N MET A 294 -44.35 15.38 -18.02
CA MET A 294 -43.35 14.94 -17.05
C MET A 294 -42.26 15.99 -16.83
N SER A 295 -41.87 16.18 -15.57
CA SER A 295 -40.79 17.11 -15.21
C SER A 295 -39.43 16.63 -15.72
N ASN A 296 -38.55 17.58 -16.07
CA ASN A 296 -37.18 17.28 -16.48
C ASN A 296 -36.42 16.49 -15.39
N PHE A 297 -36.67 16.79 -14.11
CA PHE A 297 -36.07 16.07 -12.99
C PHE A 297 -36.44 14.58 -12.98
N PHE A 298 -37.71 14.24 -13.24
CA PHE A 298 -38.14 12.85 -13.30
C PHE A 298 -37.43 12.09 -14.42
N ILE A 299 -37.29 12.71 -15.60
CA ILE A 299 -36.61 12.14 -16.77
C ILE A 299 -35.13 11.91 -16.47
N ILE A 300 -34.44 12.90 -15.88
CA ILE A 300 -33.03 12.82 -15.49
C ILE A 300 -32.82 11.69 -14.49
N ARG A 301 -33.63 11.65 -13.42
CA ARG A 301 -33.54 10.60 -12.39
C ARG A 301 -33.74 9.21 -12.97
N ARG A 302 -34.68 9.04 -13.90
CA ARG A 302 -34.92 7.76 -14.58
C ARG A 302 -33.67 7.31 -15.34
N ILE A 303 -33.09 8.20 -16.15
CA ILE A 303 -31.91 7.90 -16.96
C ILE A 303 -30.71 7.61 -16.08
N PHE A 304 -30.48 8.42 -15.05
CA PHE A 304 -29.44 8.17 -14.06
C PHE A 304 -29.55 6.77 -13.45
N MET A 305 -30.75 6.34 -13.06
CA MET A 305 -30.96 4.99 -12.52
C MET A 305 -30.68 3.88 -13.55
N GLU A 306 -30.96 4.08 -14.85
CA GLU A 306 -30.61 3.07 -15.88
C GLU A 306 -29.09 2.93 -16.02
N PHE A 307 -28.36 4.04 -15.96
CA PHE A 307 -26.89 4.03 -16.07
C PHE A 307 -26.23 3.52 -14.81
N PHE A 308 -26.78 3.85 -13.65
CA PHE A 308 -26.31 3.38 -12.35
C PHE A 308 -26.39 1.86 -12.23
N VAL A 309 -27.48 1.23 -12.69
CA VAL A 309 -27.62 -0.24 -12.68
C VAL A 309 -26.57 -0.91 -13.58
N ILE A 310 -26.32 -0.38 -14.78
CA ILE A 310 -25.29 -0.93 -15.67
C ILE A 310 -23.90 -0.74 -15.04
N SER A 311 -23.63 0.43 -14.48
CA SER A 311 -22.38 0.73 -13.81
C SER A 311 -22.11 -0.24 -12.66
N LEU A 312 -23.11 -0.48 -11.79
CA LEU A 312 -23.00 -1.45 -10.70
C LEU A 312 -22.68 -2.86 -11.21
N SER A 313 -23.35 -3.30 -12.28
CA SER A 313 -23.07 -4.59 -12.89
C SER A 313 -21.65 -4.69 -13.46
N ALA A 314 -21.15 -3.61 -14.07
CA ALA A 314 -19.81 -3.54 -14.61
C ALA A 314 -18.74 -3.52 -13.50
N THR A 315 -19.00 -2.83 -12.38
CA THR A 315 -18.13 -2.85 -11.19
C THR A 315 -18.01 -4.25 -10.60
N ILE A 316 -19.13 -4.96 -10.43
CA ILE A 316 -19.13 -6.34 -9.93
C ILE A 316 -18.34 -7.24 -10.89
N GLY A 317 -18.60 -7.13 -12.20
CA GLY A 317 -17.85 -7.87 -13.21
C GLY A 317 -16.35 -7.58 -13.17
N ALA A 318 -15.96 -6.32 -13.02
CA ALA A 318 -14.56 -5.90 -12.97
C ALA A 318 -13.83 -6.47 -11.74
N ILE A 319 -14.49 -6.48 -10.57
CA ILE A 319 -13.93 -7.05 -9.33
C ILE A 319 -13.72 -8.56 -9.49
N ILE A 320 -14.72 -9.27 -10.03
CA ILE A 320 -14.61 -10.73 -10.29
C ILE A 320 -13.47 -11.00 -11.28
N PHE A 321 -13.40 -10.23 -12.37
CA PHE A 321 -12.35 -10.37 -13.36
C PHE A 321 -10.96 -10.12 -12.76
N GLN A 322 -10.81 -9.09 -11.92
CA GLN A 322 -9.56 -8.79 -11.24
C GLN A 322 -9.13 -9.94 -10.30
N TYR A 323 -10.07 -10.57 -9.60
CA TYR A 323 -9.79 -11.73 -8.75
C TYR A 323 -9.32 -12.95 -9.56
N ILE A 324 -9.95 -13.20 -10.71
CA ILE A 324 -9.52 -14.26 -11.64
C ILE A 324 -8.10 -13.94 -12.15
N LEU A 325 -7.87 -12.69 -12.55
CA LEU A 325 -6.58 -12.25 -13.08
C LEU A 325 -5.47 -12.37 -12.04
N SER A 326 -5.70 -11.96 -10.79
CA SER A 326 -4.71 -12.11 -9.71
C SER A 326 -4.38 -13.58 -9.44
N SER A 327 -5.38 -14.47 -9.50
CA SER A 327 -5.21 -15.92 -9.30
C SER A 327 -4.45 -16.63 -10.43
N ILE A 328 -4.53 -16.09 -11.65
CA ILE A 328 -3.76 -16.60 -12.79
C ILE A 328 -2.32 -16.11 -12.72
N ILE A 329 -2.13 -14.81 -12.45
CA ILE A 329 -0.80 -14.20 -12.49
C ILE A 329 0.04 -14.61 -11.29
N SER A 330 -0.56 -14.89 -10.13
CA SER A 330 0.16 -15.45 -8.98
C SER A 330 0.84 -16.78 -9.26
N ARG A 331 0.50 -17.49 -10.34
CA ARG A 331 1.15 -18.74 -10.76
C ARG A 331 2.42 -18.52 -11.57
N ILE A 332 2.70 -17.29 -11.97
CA ILE A 332 3.79 -16.95 -12.92
C ILE A 332 5.04 -16.48 -12.16
N ASP A 333 5.04 -16.42 -10.81
CA ASP A 333 6.14 -15.99 -9.91
C ASP A 333 6.80 -14.62 -10.19
N LEU A 334 6.45 -13.95 -11.29
CA LEU A 334 7.04 -12.69 -11.73
C LEU A 334 6.32 -11.47 -11.13
N LEU A 335 5.01 -11.54 -10.91
CA LEU A 335 4.21 -10.42 -10.42
C LEU A 335 3.08 -10.90 -9.50
N TYR A 336 2.89 -10.20 -8.37
CA TYR A 336 1.82 -10.45 -7.40
C TYR A 336 0.88 -9.25 -7.38
N PHE A 337 -0.33 -9.44 -7.91
CA PHE A 337 -1.39 -8.45 -7.79
C PHE A 337 -2.10 -8.60 -6.45
N TYR A 338 -1.85 -7.67 -5.54
CA TYR A 338 -2.56 -7.62 -4.27
C TYR A 338 -3.90 -6.90 -4.43
N ILE A 339 -4.98 -7.59 -4.10
CA ILE A 339 -6.31 -6.99 -3.99
C ILE A 339 -6.48 -6.55 -2.54
N SER A 340 -6.10 -5.31 -2.26
CA SER A 340 -6.37 -4.68 -0.97
C SER A 340 -7.86 -4.30 -0.88
N PRO A 341 -8.51 -4.39 0.29
CA PRO A 341 -9.84 -3.82 0.53
C PRO A 341 -9.93 -2.33 0.14
N ASN A 342 -8.84 -1.58 0.32
CA ASN A 342 -8.76 -0.18 -0.12
C ASN A 342 -8.87 -0.04 -1.65
N ASN A 343 -8.32 -0.98 -2.41
CA ASN A 343 -8.36 -0.96 -3.88
C ASN A 343 -9.80 -1.22 -4.38
N ILE A 344 -10.54 -2.10 -3.70
CA ILE A 344 -11.96 -2.33 -4.00
C ILE A 344 -12.78 -1.07 -3.71
N LEU A 345 -12.56 -0.45 -2.55
CA LEU A 345 -13.27 0.78 -2.15
C LEU A 345 -13.00 1.94 -3.12
N LEU A 346 -11.73 2.14 -3.49
CA LEU A 346 -11.33 3.12 -4.50
C LEU A 346 -11.96 2.81 -5.86
N GLY A 347 -11.99 1.55 -6.27
CA GLY A 347 -12.64 1.13 -7.53
C GLY A 347 -14.13 1.46 -7.58
N ILE A 348 -14.86 1.24 -6.48
CA ILE A 348 -16.28 1.61 -6.36
C ILE A 348 -16.43 3.15 -6.40
N GLY A 349 -15.57 3.88 -5.69
CA GLY A 349 -15.59 5.34 -5.68
C GLY A 349 -15.34 5.92 -7.08
N VAL A 350 -14.33 5.40 -7.78
CA VAL A 350 -14.01 5.77 -9.17
C VAL A 350 -15.21 5.49 -10.07
N ALA A 351 -15.81 4.29 -10.01
CA ALA A 351 -16.99 3.95 -10.81
C ALA A 351 -18.17 4.92 -10.61
N ALA A 352 -18.45 5.30 -9.37
CA ALA A 352 -19.49 6.27 -9.05
C ALA A 352 -19.21 7.66 -9.63
N ILE A 353 -17.96 8.13 -9.51
CA ILE A 353 -17.50 9.41 -10.06
C ILE A 353 -17.57 9.38 -11.59
N THR A 354 -17.02 8.34 -12.24
CA THR A 354 -17.02 8.17 -13.69
C THR A 354 -18.44 8.21 -14.24
N THR A 355 -19.37 7.48 -13.62
CA THR A 355 -20.78 7.41 -14.04
C THR A 355 -21.45 8.77 -13.96
N THR A 356 -21.21 9.51 -12.88
CA THR A 356 -21.78 10.85 -12.67
C THR A 356 -21.26 11.85 -13.70
N ILE A 357 -19.94 11.91 -13.90
CA ILE A 357 -19.31 12.83 -14.87
C ILE A 357 -19.79 12.52 -16.29
N THR A 358 -19.84 11.24 -16.65
CA THR A 358 -20.27 10.77 -17.98
C THR A 358 -21.70 11.23 -18.33
N LEU A 359 -22.56 11.37 -17.32
CA LEU A 359 -23.97 11.72 -17.51
C LEU A 359 -24.23 13.23 -17.66
N ILE A 360 -23.25 14.09 -17.36
CA ILE A 360 -23.44 15.54 -17.41
C ILE A 360 -23.83 15.99 -18.83
N VAL A 361 -23.05 15.58 -19.84
CA VAL A 361 -23.28 15.93 -21.25
C VAL A 361 -24.65 15.45 -21.76
N PRO A 362 -25.04 14.16 -21.62
CA PRO A 362 -26.35 13.71 -22.05
C PRO A 362 -27.50 14.40 -21.29
N ILE A 363 -27.34 14.71 -19.99
CA ILE A 363 -28.34 15.46 -19.22
C ILE A 363 -28.56 16.87 -19.79
N ILE A 364 -27.48 17.58 -20.13
CA ILE A 364 -27.58 18.92 -20.73
C ILE A 364 -28.33 18.86 -22.07
N GLN A 365 -28.06 17.85 -22.90
CA GLN A 365 -28.78 17.64 -24.16
C GLN A 365 -30.27 17.40 -23.90
N LEU A 366 -30.62 16.55 -22.93
CA LEU A 366 -32.00 16.24 -22.55
C LEU A 366 -32.79 17.47 -22.12
N ILE A 367 -32.20 18.34 -21.30
CA ILE A 367 -32.85 19.56 -20.83
C ILE A 367 -33.18 20.49 -22.02
N LYS A 368 -32.25 20.62 -22.97
CA LYS A 368 -32.39 21.49 -24.15
C LYS A 368 -33.36 20.97 -25.22
N MET A 369 -33.78 19.70 -25.16
CA MET A 369 -34.72 19.14 -26.14
C MET A 369 -36.12 19.75 -26.03
N THR A 370 -36.64 20.34 -27.12
CA THR A 370 -37.99 20.94 -27.18
C THR A 370 -39.03 20.02 -27.86
N PRO A 371 -40.27 19.94 -27.34
CA PRO A 371 -41.36 19.09 -27.86
C PRO A 371 -41.68 19.24 -29.36
N VAL A 372 -41.46 20.42 -29.92
CA VAL A 372 -41.87 20.75 -31.30
C VAL A 372 -40.97 20.10 -32.36
N LYS A 373 -39.71 19.78 -32.03
CA LYS A 373 -38.81 19.08 -32.95
C LYS A 373 -39.14 17.58 -33.12
N PHE A 374 -40.00 17.00 -32.28
CA PHE A 374 -40.27 15.55 -32.25
C PHE A 374 -41.34 15.07 -33.25
N LEU A 375 -42.17 15.97 -33.79
CA LEU A 375 -43.28 15.60 -34.70
C LEU A 375 -42.95 15.87 -36.18
N ARG A 376 -41.74 16.34 -36.50
CA ARG A 376 -41.36 16.81 -37.83
C ARG A 376 -40.39 15.87 -38.57
N ASN A 377 -39.85 14.85 -37.92
CA ASN A 377 -38.96 13.84 -38.52
C ASN A 377 -39.42 12.42 -38.21
#